data_AF-A0A967BX66-F1
#
_entry.id   AF-A0A967BX66-F1
#
_cell.length_a   1.000
_cell.length_b   1.000
_cell.length_c   1.000
_cell.angle_alpha   90.00
_cell.angle_beta   90.00
_cell.angle_gamma   90.00
#
_symmetry.space_group_name_H-M   'P 1'
#
loop_
_entity.id
_entity.type
_entity.pdbx_description
1 polymer ?
#
loop_
_entity_poly.entity_id
_entity_poly.type
_entity_poly.pdbx_seq_one_letter_code
_entity_poly.pdbx_strand_id
1 'polypeptide(L)'
;MNENIQKLGYDWVTLASDKTNLDDYYCQTRNIFQTRLNKMTNILLKNSKINENKIYIASAIAGEIGNNSFDHNLGNWPDIMGIFFGYDFSENKLKIILADKGQGILKTLKRVKPELKNDSEALKTAFTERISGRAPENRGNGLKFSKESVEKENMRLTLSSGKARADLNKKMKIKTTNKNINGCLAILTL
;
A
#
# COMPACT_ATOMS: atom_id res chain seq x y z
N MET A 1 19.23 15.26 -6.13
CA MET A 1 18.74 15.45 -4.75
C MET A 1 18.21 14.09 -4.29
N ASN A 2 18.93 13.37 -3.42
CA ASN A 2 18.48 12.08 -2.88
C ASN A 2 17.47 12.36 -1.77
N GLU A 3 16.30 12.86 -2.14
CA GLU A 3 15.21 12.96 -1.18
C GLU A 3 14.80 11.56 -0.74
N ASN A 4 14.67 11.36 0.57
CA ASN A 4 14.22 10.10 1.10
C ASN A 4 12.76 9.88 0.64
N ILE A 5 12.56 9.01 -0.34
CA ILE A 5 11.24 8.71 -0.93
C ILE A 5 10.18 8.29 0.11
N GLN A 6 10.62 7.74 1.25
CA GLN A 6 9.73 7.43 2.38
C GLN A 6 9.20 8.70 3.04
N LYS A 7 10.04 9.74 3.16
CA LYS A 7 9.63 11.05 3.65
C LYS A 7 8.62 11.66 2.69
N LEU A 8 8.85 11.60 1.38
CA LEU A 8 7.90 12.10 0.37
C LEU A 8 6.54 11.39 0.45
N GLY A 9 6.53 10.05 0.55
CA GLY A 9 5.28 9.30 0.71
C GLY A 9 4.58 9.57 2.05
N TYR A 10 5.33 9.81 3.12
CA TYR A 10 4.76 10.20 4.42
C TYR A 10 4.20 11.63 4.39
N ASP A 11 4.93 12.56 3.79
CA ASP A 11 4.51 13.94 3.61
C ASP A 11 3.24 14.00 2.75
N TRP A 12 3.14 13.18 1.70
CA TRP A 12 1.93 13.03 0.90
C TRP A 12 0.70 12.73 1.75
N VAL A 13 0.76 11.80 2.71
CA VAL A 13 -0.42 11.42 3.51
C VAL A 13 -0.67 12.32 4.72
N THR A 14 0.27 13.20 5.08
CA THR A 14 0.16 14.03 6.30
C THR A 14 0.08 15.52 6.06
N LEU A 15 0.61 16.02 4.93
CA LEU A 15 0.54 17.42 4.57
C LEU A 15 -0.70 17.74 3.75
N ALA A 16 -1.10 19.02 3.82
CA ALA A 16 -2.13 19.56 2.95
C ALA A 16 -1.70 19.48 1.48
N SER A 17 -2.68 19.23 0.62
CA SER A 17 -2.52 18.93 -0.81
C SER A 17 -1.86 20.03 -1.64
N ASP A 18 -2.01 21.27 -1.22
CA ASP A 18 -1.39 22.47 -1.80
C ASP A 18 0.12 22.57 -1.54
N LYS A 19 0.68 21.71 -0.68
CA LYS A 19 2.09 21.75 -0.25
C LYS A 19 2.96 20.62 -0.82
N THR A 20 2.43 19.83 -1.75
CA THR A 20 3.14 18.68 -2.32
C THR A 20 3.36 18.86 -3.81
N ASN A 21 4.58 19.24 -4.21
CA ASN A 21 5.02 19.14 -5.60
C ASN A 21 5.58 17.72 -5.84
N LEU A 22 4.79 16.82 -6.43
CA LEU A 22 5.10 15.39 -6.51
C LEU A 22 4.78 14.79 -7.90
N ASP A 23 4.87 15.57 -8.97
CA ASP A 23 4.45 15.15 -10.33
C ASP A 23 5.04 13.78 -10.75
N ASP A 24 6.30 13.52 -10.40
CA ASP A 24 6.99 12.26 -10.73
C ASP A 24 6.46 11.03 -9.97
N TYR A 25 5.83 11.23 -8.80
CA TYR A 25 5.35 10.14 -7.93
C TYR A 25 3.83 10.06 -7.85
N TYR A 26 3.13 11.14 -8.18
CA TYR A 26 1.68 11.20 -8.11
C TYR A 26 1.03 10.44 -9.27
N CYS A 27 0.21 9.45 -8.92
CA CYS A 27 -0.61 8.69 -9.84
C CYS A 27 -2.08 9.11 -9.65
N GLN A 28 -2.54 10.05 -10.46
CA GLN A 28 -3.92 10.54 -10.40
C GLN A 28 -4.95 9.44 -10.68
N THR A 29 -4.63 8.50 -11.56
CA THR A 29 -5.55 7.44 -11.98
C THR A 29 -4.94 6.06 -11.83
N ARG A 30 -5.80 5.05 -11.75
CA ARG A 30 -5.41 3.63 -11.77
C ARG A 30 -4.54 3.31 -12.99
N ASN A 31 -4.88 3.84 -14.16
CA ASN A 31 -4.13 3.57 -15.39
C ASN A 31 -2.70 4.11 -15.29
N ILE A 32 -2.52 5.35 -14.81
CA ILE A 32 -1.19 5.92 -14.58
C ILE A 32 -0.39 5.06 -13.59
N PHE A 33 -1.01 4.64 -12.49
CA PHE A 33 -0.38 3.76 -11.52
C PHE A 33 0.06 2.43 -12.15
N GLN A 34 -0.84 1.74 -12.87
CA GLN A 34 -0.55 0.45 -13.50
C GLN A 34 0.56 0.57 -14.55
N THR A 35 0.57 1.61 -15.36
CA THR A 35 1.66 1.88 -16.32
C THR A 35 2.99 2.09 -15.61
N ARG A 36 3.02 2.87 -14.51
CA ARG A 36 4.24 3.11 -13.73
C ARG A 36 4.71 1.85 -13.01
N LEU A 37 3.79 1.04 -12.48
CA LEU A 37 4.10 -0.25 -11.88
C LEU A 37 4.76 -1.20 -12.90
N ASN A 38 4.16 -1.33 -14.08
CA ASN A 38 4.72 -2.14 -15.17
C ASN A 38 6.10 -1.64 -15.61
N LYS A 39 6.29 -0.31 -15.69
CA LYS A 39 7.60 0.29 -15.98
C LYS A 39 8.64 -0.09 -14.93
N MET A 40 8.29 0.02 -13.64
CA MET A 40 9.16 -0.40 -12.53
C MET A 40 9.55 -1.88 -12.66
N THR A 41 8.56 -2.78 -12.84
CA THR A 41 8.79 -4.21 -13.00
C THR A 41 9.76 -4.50 -14.14
N ASN A 42 9.54 -3.88 -15.31
CA ASN A 42 10.42 -4.04 -16.48
C ASN A 42 11.84 -3.53 -16.23
N ILE A 43 11.99 -2.40 -15.52
CA ILE A 43 13.31 -1.87 -15.14
C ILE A 43 14.03 -2.85 -14.23
N LEU A 44 13.34 -3.40 -13.22
CA LEU A 44 13.93 -4.34 -12.27
C LEU A 44 14.32 -5.66 -12.95
N LEU A 45 13.49 -6.21 -13.83
CA LEU A 45 13.81 -7.44 -14.55
C LEU A 45 15.05 -7.28 -15.44
N LYS A 46 15.26 -6.10 -16.03
CA LYS A 46 16.42 -5.84 -16.89
C LYS A 46 17.70 -5.49 -16.14
N ASN A 47 17.58 -4.74 -15.05
CA ASN A 47 18.72 -4.02 -14.46
C ASN A 47 19.07 -4.47 -13.03
N SER A 48 18.24 -5.30 -12.38
CA SER A 48 18.50 -5.74 -11.01
C SER A 48 19.08 -7.16 -10.97
N LYS A 49 19.80 -7.47 -9.88
CA LYS A 49 20.19 -8.86 -9.55
C LYS A 49 19.15 -9.53 -8.64
N ILE A 50 17.97 -8.94 -8.48
CA ILE A 50 16.89 -9.53 -7.69
C ILE A 50 16.31 -10.70 -8.48
N ASN A 51 16.03 -11.80 -7.80
CA ASN A 51 15.36 -12.95 -8.40
C ASN A 51 14.03 -12.53 -9.06
N GLU A 52 13.79 -12.94 -10.31
CA GLU A 52 12.63 -12.54 -11.10
C GLU A 52 11.29 -12.84 -10.39
N ASN A 53 11.16 -14.02 -9.78
CA ASN A 53 9.96 -14.39 -9.04
C ASN A 53 9.69 -13.40 -7.88
N LYS A 54 10.74 -12.94 -7.17
CA LYS A 54 10.59 -11.90 -6.15
C LYS A 54 10.16 -10.56 -6.73
N ILE A 55 10.62 -10.19 -7.92
CA ILE A 55 10.20 -8.96 -8.60
C ILE A 55 8.71 -9.03 -8.95
N TYR A 56 8.25 -10.17 -9.49
CA TYR A 56 6.83 -10.37 -9.81
C TYR A 56 5.96 -10.35 -8.55
N ILE A 57 6.38 -11.02 -7.48
CA ILE A 57 5.65 -11.02 -6.20
C ILE A 57 5.59 -9.61 -5.61
N ALA A 58 6.70 -8.86 -5.61
CA ALA A 58 6.71 -7.48 -5.14
C ALA A 58 5.77 -6.58 -5.96
N SER A 59 5.77 -6.76 -7.28
CA SER A 59 4.88 -6.04 -8.20
C SER A 59 3.41 -6.40 -7.95
N ALA A 60 3.10 -7.68 -7.68
CA ALA A 60 1.76 -8.12 -7.34
C ALA A 60 1.28 -7.51 -6.02
N ILE A 61 2.10 -7.53 -4.96
CA ILE A 61 1.78 -6.89 -3.68
C ILE A 61 1.51 -5.40 -3.86
N ALA A 62 2.40 -4.70 -4.58
CA ALA A 62 2.24 -3.28 -4.87
C ALA A 62 0.97 -2.99 -5.66
N GLY A 63 0.68 -3.81 -6.67
CA GLY A 63 -0.53 -3.73 -7.49
C GLY A 63 -1.80 -3.91 -6.67
N GLU A 64 -1.87 -4.92 -5.81
CA GLU A 64 -3.01 -5.16 -4.91
C GLU A 64 -3.27 -3.97 -3.98
N ILE A 65 -2.23 -3.46 -3.31
CA ILE A 65 -2.37 -2.32 -2.39
C ILE A 65 -2.77 -1.03 -3.14
N GLY A 66 -2.11 -0.74 -4.26
CA GLY A 66 -2.41 0.46 -5.06
C GLY A 66 -3.81 0.40 -5.67
N ASN A 67 -4.24 -0.74 -6.19
CA ASN A 67 -5.59 -0.90 -6.77
C ASN A 67 -6.68 -0.73 -5.72
N ASN A 68 -6.49 -1.31 -4.51
CA ASN A 68 -7.41 -1.16 -3.39
C ASN A 68 -7.64 0.32 -3.02
N SER A 69 -6.60 1.15 -3.16
CA SER A 69 -6.70 2.60 -2.94
C SER A 69 -7.72 3.23 -3.89
N PHE A 70 -7.73 2.84 -5.16
CA PHE A 70 -8.73 3.33 -6.13
C PHE A 70 -10.10 2.68 -5.97
N ASP A 71 -10.16 1.37 -5.71
CA ASP A 71 -11.42 0.62 -5.61
C ASP A 71 -12.27 1.05 -4.41
N HIS A 72 -11.65 1.29 -3.26
CA HIS A 72 -12.37 1.58 -2.02
C HIS A 72 -12.69 3.08 -1.82
N ASN A 73 -12.00 3.95 -2.54
CA ASN A 73 -12.20 5.40 -2.47
C ASN A 73 -12.96 5.98 -3.68
N LEU A 74 -13.39 5.16 -4.66
CA LEU A 74 -14.14 5.65 -5.82
C LEU A 74 -15.42 6.40 -5.38
N GLY A 75 -15.56 7.64 -5.86
CA GLY A 75 -16.65 8.56 -5.48
C GLY A 75 -16.61 9.03 -4.02
N ASN A 76 -15.51 8.78 -3.31
CA ASN A 76 -15.45 8.81 -1.85
C ASN A 76 -14.11 9.35 -1.30
N TRP A 77 -13.25 9.89 -2.17
CA TRP A 77 -11.99 10.51 -1.76
C TRP A 77 -12.25 11.73 -0.85
N PRO A 78 -11.72 11.76 0.38
CA PRO A 78 -11.90 12.88 1.30
C PRO A 78 -10.99 14.08 0.99
N ASP A 79 -9.96 13.88 0.16
CA ASP A 79 -9.01 14.90 -0.30
C ASP A 79 -8.69 14.59 -1.80
N ILE A 80 -7.51 14.97 -2.29
CA ILE A 80 -7.07 14.69 -3.66
C ILE A 80 -7.15 13.19 -3.97
N MET A 81 -7.85 12.90 -5.07
CA MET A 81 -7.91 11.56 -5.66
C MET A 81 -6.54 11.10 -6.14
N GLY A 82 -6.23 9.82 -5.93
CA GLY A 82 -5.03 9.19 -6.47
C GLY A 82 -4.05 8.81 -5.37
N ILE A 83 -2.91 8.30 -5.80
CA ILE A 83 -1.90 7.76 -4.88
C ILE A 83 -0.53 8.32 -5.18
N PHE A 84 0.29 8.45 -4.15
CA PHE A 84 1.73 8.46 -4.27
C PHE A 84 2.20 7.03 -4.59
N PHE A 85 2.97 6.89 -5.66
CA PHE A 85 3.70 5.68 -5.99
C PHE A 85 5.14 6.04 -6.30
N GLY A 86 6.03 5.60 -5.43
CA GLY A 86 7.45 5.81 -5.58
C GLY A 86 8.21 4.53 -5.29
N TYR A 87 9.32 4.32 -5.98
CA TYR A 87 10.24 3.24 -5.66
C TYR A 87 11.68 3.73 -5.74
N ASP A 88 12.52 3.10 -4.93
CA ASP A 88 13.95 3.28 -4.95
C ASP A 88 14.62 1.90 -5.06
N PHE A 89 15.68 1.85 -5.85
CA PHE A 89 16.47 0.64 -6.08
C PHE A 89 17.94 0.99 -6.01
N SER A 90 18.58 0.61 -4.90
CA SER A 90 19.98 0.86 -4.62
C SER A 90 20.61 -0.40 -4.05
N GLU A 91 21.82 -0.78 -4.48
CA GLU A 91 22.55 -1.93 -3.92
C GLU A 91 21.75 -3.26 -3.90
N ASN A 92 20.93 -3.51 -4.92
CA ASN A 92 20.01 -4.67 -4.98
C ASN A 92 18.93 -4.72 -3.88
N LYS A 93 18.69 -3.60 -3.18
CA LYS A 93 17.57 -3.43 -2.25
C LYS A 93 16.48 -2.65 -2.96
N LEU A 94 15.30 -3.23 -3.04
CA LEU A 94 14.12 -2.57 -3.59
C LEU A 94 13.28 -2.03 -2.44
N LYS A 95 12.86 -0.77 -2.54
CA LYS A 95 11.90 -0.15 -1.65
C LYS A 95 10.78 0.44 -2.48
N ILE A 96 9.55 0.02 -2.21
CA ILE A 96 8.34 0.53 -2.87
C ILE A 96 7.48 1.23 -1.81
N ILE A 97 7.00 2.42 -2.14
CA ILE A 97 6.16 3.28 -1.31
C ILE A 97 4.86 3.54 -2.06
N LEU A 98 3.75 3.22 -1.40
CA LEU A 98 2.39 3.47 -1.87
C LEU A 98 1.68 4.25 -0.78
N ALA A 99 1.04 5.36 -1.13
CA ALA A 99 0.35 6.14 -0.13
C ALA A 99 -0.86 6.86 -0.73
N ASP A 100 -1.98 6.87 -0.01
CA ASP A 100 -3.23 7.47 -0.46
C ASP A 100 -3.87 8.31 0.64
N LYS A 101 -4.63 9.32 0.22
CA LYS A 101 -5.40 10.19 1.12
C LYS A 101 -6.87 9.76 1.20
N GLY A 102 -7.13 8.46 1.15
CA GLY A 102 -8.46 7.87 1.17
C GLY A 102 -9.13 7.89 2.54
N GLN A 103 -10.22 7.13 2.65
CA GLN A 103 -11.06 7.01 3.85
C GLN A 103 -10.45 6.14 4.96
N GLY A 104 -9.38 5.41 4.66
CA GLY A 104 -8.73 4.48 5.57
C GLY A 104 -9.42 3.12 5.67
N ILE A 105 -8.70 2.16 6.25
CA ILE A 105 -9.11 0.75 6.27
C ILE A 105 -10.29 0.52 7.22
N LEU A 106 -10.30 1.12 8.42
CA LEU A 106 -11.40 0.95 9.37
C LEU A 106 -12.74 1.41 8.78
N LYS A 107 -12.78 2.61 8.19
CA LYS A 107 -14.01 3.16 7.58
C LYS A 107 -14.46 2.31 6.39
N THR A 108 -13.52 1.81 5.59
CA THR A 108 -13.82 0.90 4.47
C THR A 108 -14.44 -0.41 4.97
N LEU A 109 -13.82 -1.04 5.97
CA LEU A 109 -14.27 -2.33 6.48
C LEU A 109 -15.57 -2.24 7.28
N LYS A 110 -15.85 -1.14 7.96
CA LYS A 110 -17.11 -0.93 8.67
C LYS A 110 -18.36 -1.04 7.80
N ARG A 111 -18.23 -0.89 6.47
CA ARG A 111 -19.33 -1.10 5.52
C ARG A 111 -19.80 -2.56 5.46
N VAL A 112 -18.91 -3.50 5.73
CA VAL A 112 -19.17 -4.95 5.70
C VAL A 112 -19.05 -5.60 7.08
N LYS A 113 -18.38 -4.93 8.03
CA LYS A 113 -18.12 -5.36 9.40
C LYS A 113 -18.29 -4.19 10.38
N PRO A 114 -19.53 -3.73 10.62
CA PRO A 114 -19.81 -2.56 11.44
C PRO A 114 -19.32 -2.70 12.89
N GLU A 115 -19.10 -3.94 13.37
CA GLU A 115 -18.64 -4.27 14.71
C GLU A 115 -17.17 -3.94 15.00
N LEU A 116 -16.36 -3.66 13.98
CA LEU A 116 -14.94 -3.31 14.15
C LEU A 116 -14.78 -2.04 14.99
N LYS A 117 -14.02 -2.11 16.08
CA LYS A 117 -13.98 -1.04 17.08
C LYS A 117 -12.91 0.00 16.78
N ASN A 118 -11.76 -0.43 16.28
CA ASN A 118 -10.56 0.41 16.16
C ASN A 118 -9.68 0.03 14.96
N ASP A 119 -8.72 0.91 14.64
CA ASP A 119 -7.84 0.75 13.49
C ASP A 119 -6.96 -0.52 13.58
N SER A 120 -6.56 -0.91 14.78
CA SER A 120 -5.74 -2.12 15.00
C SER A 120 -6.53 -3.39 14.68
N GLU A 121 -7.79 -3.48 15.10
CA GLU A 121 -8.71 -4.56 14.73
C GLU A 121 -8.96 -4.57 13.22
N ALA A 122 -9.20 -3.41 12.61
CA ALA A 122 -9.40 -3.33 11.17
C ALA A 122 -8.18 -3.80 10.37
N LEU A 123 -6.96 -3.39 10.75
CA LEU A 123 -5.74 -3.90 10.12
C LEU A 123 -5.58 -5.40 10.30
N LYS A 124 -5.86 -5.93 11.50
CA LYS A 124 -5.82 -7.36 11.76
C LYS A 124 -6.74 -8.10 10.81
N THR A 125 -8.02 -7.71 10.81
CA THR A 125 -9.05 -8.31 9.96
C THR A 125 -8.70 -8.20 8.49
N ALA A 126 -8.19 -7.06 8.02
CA ALA A 126 -7.76 -6.86 6.62
C ALA A 126 -6.69 -7.86 6.17
N PHE A 127 -5.76 -8.23 7.05
CA PHE A 127 -4.66 -9.15 6.73
C PHE A 127 -4.97 -10.63 7.02
N THR A 128 -5.97 -10.95 7.85
CA THR A 128 -6.23 -12.33 8.28
C THR A 128 -7.49 -12.94 7.72
N GLU A 129 -8.48 -12.13 7.38
CA GLU A 129 -9.80 -12.61 7.00
C GLU A 129 -10.03 -12.49 5.50
N ARG A 130 -10.85 -13.39 4.96
CA ARG A 130 -11.36 -13.24 3.60
C ARG A 130 -12.51 -12.24 3.65
N ILE A 131 -12.29 -11.06 3.09
CA ILE A 131 -13.29 -9.98 3.10
C ILE A 131 -13.82 -9.86 1.68
N SER A 132 -14.86 -10.62 1.36
CA SER A 132 -15.58 -10.50 0.09
C SER A 132 -16.60 -9.38 0.19
N GLY A 133 -16.30 -8.22 -0.43
CA GLY A 133 -17.26 -7.13 -0.57
C GLY A 133 -18.19 -7.26 -1.79
N ARG A 134 -17.94 -8.22 -2.68
CA ARG A 134 -18.69 -8.42 -3.93
C ARG A 134 -18.77 -9.90 -4.29
N ALA A 135 -19.95 -10.51 -4.20
CA ALA A 135 -20.25 -11.73 -4.95
C ALA A 135 -20.54 -11.34 -6.41
N PRO A 136 -20.07 -12.08 -7.44
CA PRO A 136 -19.46 -13.40 -7.42
C PRO A 136 -17.93 -13.40 -7.66
N GLU A 137 -17.22 -12.28 -7.49
CA GLU A 137 -15.78 -12.22 -7.77
C GLU A 137 -14.96 -12.81 -6.61
N ASN A 138 -13.98 -13.66 -6.91
CA ASN A 138 -12.93 -14.12 -5.98
C ASN A 138 -11.98 -12.98 -5.50
N ARG A 139 -12.39 -11.72 -5.63
CA ARG A 139 -11.66 -10.53 -5.17
C ARG A 139 -12.06 -10.21 -3.72
N GLY A 140 -11.20 -10.65 -2.80
CA GLY A 140 -11.34 -10.43 -1.36
C GLY A 140 -10.14 -10.93 -0.54
N ASN A 141 -9.01 -11.19 -1.20
CA ASN A 141 -7.81 -11.83 -0.63
C ASN A 141 -6.54 -10.96 -0.72
N GLY A 142 -6.58 -9.75 -1.29
CA GLY A 142 -5.37 -9.02 -1.70
C GLY A 142 -4.35 -8.80 -0.58
N LEU A 143 -4.80 -8.37 0.61
CA LEU A 143 -3.91 -8.18 1.76
C LEU A 143 -3.52 -9.49 2.45
N LYS A 144 -4.38 -10.51 2.44
CA LYS A 144 -4.03 -11.86 2.91
C LYS A 144 -2.92 -12.48 2.05
N PHE A 145 -3.06 -12.42 0.73
CA PHE A 145 -2.02 -12.80 -0.24
C PHE A 145 -0.73 -12.01 -0.01
N SER A 146 -0.85 -10.70 0.23
CA SER A 146 0.31 -9.84 0.50
C SER A 146 1.07 -10.30 1.75
N LYS A 147 0.36 -10.62 2.83
CA LYS A 147 0.96 -11.17 4.05
C LYS A 147 1.68 -12.50 3.78
N GLU A 148 0.99 -13.46 3.16
CA GLU A 148 1.54 -14.80 2.90
C GLU A 148 2.78 -14.74 2.01
N SER A 149 2.75 -13.87 1.00
CA SER A 149 3.88 -13.65 0.09
C SER A 149 5.08 -13.00 0.78
N VAL A 150 4.84 -12.00 1.65
CA VAL A 150 5.90 -11.34 2.43
C VAL A 150 6.58 -12.33 3.37
N GLU A 151 5.80 -13.17 4.06
CA GLU A 151 6.29 -14.21 4.97
C GLU A 151 7.12 -15.26 4.20
N LYS A 152 6.63 -15.75 3.06
CA LYS A 152 7.27 -16.77 2.24
C LYS A 152 8.58 -16.30 1.59
N GLU A 153 8.60 -15.08 1.06
CA GLU A 153 9.74 -14.56 0.29
C GLU A 153 10.76 -13.80 1.15
N ASN A 154 10.57 -13.79 2.47
CA ASN A 154 11.39 -13.06 3.46
C ASN A 154 11.50 -11.56 3.14
N MET A 155 10.40 -10.97 2.68
CA MET A 155 10.27 -9.53 2.46
C MET A 155 9.86 -8.82 3.77
N ARG A 156 9.75 -7.49 3.73
CA ARG A 156 9.08 -6.74 4.80
C ARG A 156 8.04 -5.79 4.22
N LEU A 157 6.85 -5.78 4.81
CA LEU A 157 5.78 -4.85 4.48
C LEU A 157 5.37 -4.12 5.76
N THR A 158 5.37 -2.79 5.72
CA THR A 158 4.69 -1.95 6.69
C THR A 158 3.44 -1.39 6.05
N LEU A 159 2.30 -1.45 6.74
CA LEU A 159 1.07 -0.77 6.31
C LEU A 159 0.46 0.00 7.48
N SER A 160 0.24 1.30 7.29
CA SER A 160 -0.36 2.18 8.30
C SER A 160 -1.67 2.76 7.79
N SER A 161 -2.70 2.78 8.64
CA SER A 161 -3.99 3.42 8.40
C SER A 161 -4.66 3.76 9.73
N GLY A 162 -5.29 4.93 9.80
CA GLY A 162 -5.75 5.53 11.04
C GLY A 162 -4.61 5.66 12.05
N LYS A 163 -4.86 5.26 13.29
CA LYS A 163 -3.86 5.20 14.37
C LYS A 163 -3.21 3.83 14.52
N ALA A 164 -3.21 2.98 13.50
CA ALA A 164 -2.59 1.66 13.57
C ALA A 164 -1.56 1.42 12.45
N ARG A 165 -0.63 0.52 12.75
CA ARG A 165 0.41 0.05 11.84
C ARG A 165 0.57 -1.46 11.95
N ALA A 166 0.56 -2.14 10.81
CA ALA A 166 0.95 -3.53 10.67
C ALA A 166 2.39 -3.61 10.16
N ASP A 167 3.24 -4.35 10.88
CA ASP A 167 4.58 -4.75 10.47
C ASP A 167 4.56 -6.24 10.10
N LEU A 168 4.87 -6.55 8.86
CA LEU A 168 4.91 -7.89 8.30
C LEU A 168 6.34 -8.26 7.92
N ASN A 169 6.80 -9.41 8.41
CA ASN A 169 8.03 -10.08 7.99
C ASN A 169 7.80 -11.59 8.10
N LYS A 170 8.57 -12.35 8.89
CA LYS A 170 8.25 -13.72 9.29
C LYS A 170 6.98 -13.85 10.16
N LYS A 171 6.58 -12.76 10.83
CA LYS A 171 5.34 -12.70 11.64
C LYS A 171 4.71 -11.33 11.49
N MET A 172 3.38 -11.29 11.51
CA MET A 172 2.62 -10.05 11.60
C MET A 172 2.63 -9.50 13.04
N LYS A 173 2.93 -8.21 13.18
CA LYS A 173 2.76 -7.45 14.44
C LYS A 173 1.91 -6.22 14.16
N ILE A 174 0.94 -5.94 15.03
CA ILE A 174 0.10 -4.75 14.95
C ILE A 174 0.41 -3.86 16.13
N LYS A 175 0.53 -2.56 15.87
CA LYS A 175 0.82 -1.54 16.88
C LYS A 175 -0.10 -0.35 16.69
N THR A 176 -0.55 0.22 17.79
CA THR A 176 -1.15 1.56 17.80
C THR A 176 -0.03 2.60 17.66
N THR A 177 -0.32 3.70 16.97
CA THR A 177 0.62 4.80 16.75
C THR A 177 -0.04 6.12 17.10
N ASN A 178 0.76 7.08 17.57
CA ASN A 178 0.26 8.43 17.90
C ASN A 178 -0.02 9.27 16.66
N LYS A 179 0.49 8.85 15.50
CA LYS A 179 0.31 9.51 14.22
C LYS A 179 -0.94 8.96 13.55
N ASN A 180 -1.78 9.84 13.02
CA ASN A 180 -2.99 9.44 12.31
C ASN A 180 -2.76 9.53 10.80
N ILE A 181 -2.97 8.43 10.07
CA ILE A 181 -2.91 8.37 8.61
C ILE A 181 -4.34 8.21 8.10
N ASN A 182 -4.93 9.26 7.53
CA ASN A 182 -6.35 9.22 7.11
C ASN A 182 -6.63 8.12 6.08
N GLY A 183 -5.77 7.98 5.06
CA GLY A 183 -5.85 6.91 4.08
C GLY A 183 -4.97 5.72 4.44
N CYS A 184 -4.01 5.42 3.58
CA CYS A 184 -3.05 4.33 3.76
C CYS A 184 -1.62 4.78 3.44
N LEU A 185 -0.65 4.22 4.14
CA LEU A 185 0.77 4.29 3.80
C LEU A 185 1.37 2.89 3.87
N ALA A 186 1.81 2.37 2.72
CA ALA A 186 2.46 1.09 2.60
C ALA A 186 3.93 1.22 2.15
N ILE A 187 4.80 0.45 2.79
CA ILE A 187 6.24 0.40 2.52
C ILE A 187 6.64 -1.06 2.38
N LEU A 188 6.98 -1.48 1.16
CA LEU A 188 7.48 -2.82 0.86
C LEU A 188 8.99 -2.76 0.63
N THR A 189 9.75 -3.63 1.29
CA THR A 189 11.20 -3.76 1.10
C THR A 189 11.61 -5.21 0.87
N LEU A 190 12.49 -5.41 -0.10
CA LEU A 190 13.14 -6.69 -0.42
C LEU A 190 14.58 -6.69 0.06
#